data_AF-A0A411KXJ7-F1
#
_entry.id   AF-A0A411KXJ7-F1
#
_cell.length_a   1.000
_cell.length_b   1.000
_cell.length_c   1.000
_cell.angle_alpha   90.00
_cell.angle_beta   90.00
_cell.angle_gamma   90.00
#
_symmetry.space_group_name_H-M   'P 1'
#
loop_
_entity.id
_entity.type
_entity.pdbx_description
1 polymer ?
#
loop_
_entity_poly.entity_id
_entity_poly.type
_entity_poly.pdbx_seq_one_letter_code
_entity_poly.pdbx_strand_id
1 'polypeptide(L)'
;MNDVTVVTSVTYPSPESLALVADVQYHEPYLSAALNRKFRGIVDPGFYAGFLPKPGGGMNLLITSVDGDKTAGAASVDIGEFYQVTIQHRKDISLALNAGKKYAIVLKGRYLLGEDTYQVNTASHIHAAEFVARTYTDSYQLGDGELLVCTVNIPAGVSTITQEMIDTSERINRTIGIDISDSVTSTRSDVAASSLAVKKAYDLAKSKYTAQDASTTQKGLVQLSSATNSTSEVLAATPKAVKAAYDLANGKYTAQDATTTQKGIVQLSSDTNSTSETLAATPKAVKAAYDLAAGKAPSSHTHPWNQITGVPTASLTAKGITQLSSATNSTSEVLAATPKAVKAAYDLANGKQAADATLTALAALATAADKLPYFTGVDRAALTALTSVGRAILGKTSIQSVLDYLGLGEGSALPVGVPVPALSHSANRLAKMQRSSIFF
;
A
#
# COMPACT_ATOMS: atom_id res chain seq x y z
N MET A 1 -103.81 85.64 -3.88
CA MET A 1 -102.94 84.58 -4.42
C MET A 1 -102.91 83.48 -3.37
N ASN A 2 -103.26 82.26 -3.76
CA ASN A 2 -102.88 81.09 -2.99
C ASN A 2 -101.37 80.90 -3.17
N ASP A 3 -100.67 80.44 -2.14
CA ASP A 3 -99.84 79.26 -2.33
C ASP A 3 -99.73 78.49 -1.01
N VAL A 4 -99.97 77.19 -1.07
CA VAL A 4 -99.94 76.29 0.09
C VAL A 4 -98.79 75.32 -0.12
N THR A 5 -97.70 75.48 0.63
CA THR A 5 -96.64 74.46 0.70
C THR A 5 -96.98 73.48 1.82
N VAL A 6 -97.72 72.43 1.47
CA VAL A 6 -97.86 71.26 2.35
C VAL A 6 -96.51 70.56 2.40
N VAL A 7 -95.79 70.69 3.52
CA VAL A 7 -94.65 69.81 3.81
C VAL A 7 -95.24 68.43 4.13
N THR A 8 -95.21 67.54 3.16
CA THR A 8 -95.58 66.13 3.35
C THR A 8 -94.63 65.49 4.35
N SER A 9 -95.11 65.21 5.56
CA SER A 9 -94.35 64.52 6.60
C SER A 9 -94.08 63.07 6.19
N VAL A 10 -92.90 62.82 5.63
CA VAL A 10 -92.43 61.47 5.33
C VAL A 10 -92.34 60.68 6.63
N THR A 11 -93.05 59.55 6.68
CA THR A 11 -93.09 58.66 7.85
C THR A 11 -92.35 57.38 7.51
N TYR A 12 -91.45 56.96 8.39
CA TYR A 12 -90.61 55.79 8.22
C TYR A 12 -91.21 54.59 8.99
N PRO A 13 -91.28 53.38 8.40
CA PRO A 13 -91.64 52.18 9.14
C PRO A 13 -90.54 51.83 10.15
N SER A 14 -90.89 51.12 11.23
CA SER A 14 -89.87 50.59 12.15
C SER A 14 -89.00 49.56 11.41
N PRO A 15 -87.65 49.67 11.43
CA PRO A 15 -86.75 48.68 10.84
C PRO A 15 -86.88 47.27 11.44
N GLU A 16 -87.57 47.13 12.58
CA GLU A 16 -87.89 45.84 13.20
C GLU A 16 -89.21 45.24 12.68
N SER A 17 -90.09 46.04 12.06
CA SER A 17 -91.34 45.53 11.46
C SER A 17 -91.13 44.87 10.10
N LEU A 18 -90.07 45.23 9.38
CA LEU A 18 -89.76 44.74 8.05
C LEU A 18 -89.04 43.38 8.10
N ALA A 19 -89.38 42.50 7.15
CA ALA A 19 -88.77 41.18 7.02
C ALA A 19 -87.49 41.20 6.16
N LEU A 20 -87.47 42.04 5.12
CA LEU A 20 -86.28 42.42 4.35
C LEU A 20 -86.03 43.92 4.54
N VAL A 21 -84.76 44.29 4.72
CA VAL A 21 -84.30 45.69 4.81
C VAL A 21 -83.13 45.86 3.85
N ALA A 22 -83.18 46.86 2.99
CA ALA A 22 -82.04 47.26 2.17
C ALA A 22 -81.22 48.29 2.97
N ASP A 23 -79.94 48.03 3.26
CA ASP A 23 -79.18 48.83 4.24
C ASP A 23 -78.95 50.29 3.84
N VAL A 24 -79.18 50.63 2.56
CA VAL A 24 -78.97 51.97 2.00
C VAL A 24 -80.01 52.26 0.92
N GLN A 25 -80.79 53.34 1.06
CA GLN A 25 -81.91 53.71 0.18
C GLN A 25 -81.91 55.19 -0.23
N TYR A 26 -82.59 55.52 -1.32
CA TYR A 26 -82.78 56.90 -1.78
C TYR A 26 -83.53 57.73 -0.71
N HIS A 27 -83.25 59.04 -0.63
CA HIS A 27 -83.67 59.94 0.46
C HIS A 27 -83.18 59.64 1.89
N GLU A 28 -82.38 58.60 2.15
CA GLU A 28 -81.73 58.44 3.46
C GLU A 28 -80.65 59.54 3.69
N PRO A 29 -80.67 60.26 4.82
CA PRO A 29 -80.01 61.56 4.96
C PRO A 29 -78.47 61.57 4.96
N TYR A 30 -77.80 60.41 4.87
CA TYR A 30 -76.32 60.37 5.02
C TYR A 30 -75.52 59.54 4.00
N LEU A 31 -76.03 58.48 3.35
CA LEU A 31 -75.15 57.53 2.61
C LEU A 31 -75.63 56.99 1.24
N SER A 32 -76.82 57.36 0.76
CA SER A 32 -77.53 56.67 -0.34
C SER A 32 -76.71 56.34 -1.61
N ALA A 33 -76.34 57.35 -2.41
CA ALA A 33 -75.76 57.11 -3.74
C ALA A 33 -74.25 56.84 -3.74
N ALA A 34 -73.49 57.55 -2.90
CA ALA A 34 -72.02 57.53 -2.95
C ALA A 34 -71.41 56.28 -2.29
N LEU A 35 -72.07 55.70 -1.29
CA LEU A 35 -71.61 54.49 -0.63
C LEU A 35 -71.92 53.25 -1.49
N ASN A 36 -73.14 53.15 -2.02
CA ASN A 36 -73.56 52.05 -2.92
C ASN A 36 -72.68 51.98 -4.18
N ARG A 37 -72.20 53.12 -4.70
CA ARG A 37 -71.21 53.19 -5.78
C ARG A 37 -69.79 52.79 -5.39
N LYS A 38 -69.42 52.89 -4.12
CA LYS A 38 -68.09 52.47 -3.61
C LYS A 38 -68.05 50.99 -3.28
N PHE A 39 -69.15 50.40 -2.82
CA PHE A 39 -69.22 48.95 -2.62
C PHE A 39 -69.23 48.19 -3.95
N ARG A 40 -69.90 48.72 -4.99
CA ARG A 40 -69.85 48.16 -6.35
C ARG A 40 -68.40 48.01 -6.82
N GLY A 41 -67.96 46.76 -7.02
CA GLY A 41 -66.59 46.41 -7.43
C GLY A 41 -65.61 46.16 -6.28
N ILE A 42 -65.98 46.39 -5.02
CA ILE A 42 -65.27 45.89 -3.83
C ILE A 42 -65.86 44.54 -3.39
N VAL A 43 -67.18 44.38 -3.52
CA VAL A 43 -67.93 43.20 -3.10
C VAL A 43 -68.59 42.56 -4.31
N ASP A 44 -68.39 41.26 -4.53
CA ASP A 44 -69.06 40.49 -5.59
C ASP A 44 -70.53 40.22 -5.20
N PRO A 45 -71.54 40.45 -6.06
CA PRO A 45 -72.94 40.16 -5.76
C PRO A 45 -73.17 38.67 -5.42
N GLY A 46 -74.05 38.42 -4.45
CA GLY A 46 -74.35 37.09 -3.92
C GLY A 46 -74.86 37.08 -2.49
N PHE A 47 -75.03 35.89 -1.91
CA PHE A 47 -75.49 35.68 -0.54
C PHE A 47 -74.33 35.30 0.39
N TYR A 48 -74.23 35.93 1.57
CA TYR A 48 -73.16 35.67 2.55
C TYR A 48 -73.63 35.03 3.86
N ALA A 49 -74.91 35.17 4.20
CA ALA A 49 -75.52 34.47 5.34
C ALA A 49 -77.04 34.31 5.14
N GLY A 50 -77.64 33.24 5.70
CA GLY A 50 -79.09 33.05 5.76
C GLY A 50 -79.76 32.84 4.40
N PHE A 51 -80.97 33.39 4.23
CA PHE A 51 -81.82 33.25 3.03
C PHE A 51 -82.11 31.77 2.67
N LEU A 52 -82.26 30.88 3.66
CA LEU A 52 -82.40 29.45 3.41
C LEU A 52 -83.84 29.06 3.07
N PRO A 53 -84.14 28.53 1.88
CA PRO A 53 -85.46 28.02 1.53
C PRO A 53 -85.70 26.64 2.18
N LYS A 54 -86.85 26.49 2.85
CA LYS A 54 -87.32 25.29 3.55
C LYS A 54 -88.84 25.13 3.31
N PRO A 55 -89.40 23.91 3.41
CA PRO A 55 -90.85 23.70 3.45
C PRO A 55 -91.52 24.52 4.57
N GLY A 56 -92.50 25.35 4.22
CA GLY A 56 -93.27 26.17 5.17
C GLY A 56 -94.58 25.55 5.65
N GLY A 57 -94.86 24.31 5.26
CA GLY A 57 -96.14 23.63 5.46
C GLY A 57 -97.16 23.95 4.36
N GLY A 58 -97.88 22.91 3.89
CA GLY A 58 -98.76 23.05 2.72
C GLY A 58 -97.99 23.51 1.48
N MET A 59 -98.64 24.33 0.66
CA MET A 59 -98.10 24.88 -0.58
C MET A 59 -97.23 26.15 -0.38
N ASN A 60 -96.70 26.35 0.84
CA ASN A 60 -95.89 27.51 1.18
C ASN A 60 -94.40 27.15 1.24
N LEU A 61 -93.58 27.96 0.58
CA LEU A 61 -92.13 27.96 0.73
C LEU A 61 -91.76 28.97 1.83
N LEU A 62 -91.08 28.51 2.89
CA LEU A 62 -90.54 29.37 3.93
C LEU A 62 -89.09 29.71 3.58
N ILE A 63 -88.75 30.98 3.47
CA ILE A 63 -87.37 31.43 3.40
C ILE A 63 -87.01 31.92 4.81
N THR A 64 -86.03 31.28 5.44
CA THR A 64 -85.60 31.63 6.80
C THR A 64 -84.28 32.39 6.82
N SER A 65 -84.13 33.31 7.77
CA SER A 65 -82.87 34.02 8.03
C SER A 65 -81.89 33.18 8.85
N VAL A 66 -82.39 32.17 9.59
CA VAL A 66 -81.66 31.46 10.63
C VAL A 66 -80.97 30.20 10.11
N ASP A 67 -79.67 30.11 10.40
CA ASP A 67 -78.84 28.92 10.24
C ASP A 67 -77.92 28.80 11.45
N GLY A 68 -78.24 27.88 12.37
CA GLY A 68 -77.60 27.79 13.69
C GLY A 68 -77.72 29.11 14.48
N ASP A 69 -76.58 29.64 14.92
CA ASP A 69 -76.49 30.81 15.81
C ASP A 69 -76.64 32.17 15.09
N LYS A 70 -76.85 32.18 13.76
CA LYS A 70 -76.95 33.43 12.98
C LYS A 70 -78.34 34.06 13.09
N THR A 71 -78.40 35.31 13.55
CA THR A 71 -79.65 36.05 13.84
C THR A 71 -80.22 36.84 12.65
N ALA A 72 -79.47 36.96 11.55
CA ALA A 72 -79.92 37.63 10.33
C ALA A 72 -79.20 37.07 9.09
N GLY A 73 -79.88 37.10 7.94
CA GLY A 73 -79.27 36.84 6.64
C GLY A 73 -78.72 38.12 6.01
N ALA A 74 -77.69 38.00 5.16
CA ALA A 74 -77.10 39.11 4.41
C ALA A 74 -76.80 38.70 2.95
N ALA A 75 -77.18 39.56 2.00
CA ALA A 75 -76.92 39.42 0.57
C ALA A 75 -76.53 40.78 -0.03
N SER A 76 -75.81 40.80 -1.15
CA SER A 76 -75.48 42.03 -1.88
C SER A 76 -75.96 41.91 -3.32
N VAL A 77 -76.69 42.91 -3.78
CA VAL A 77 -77.37 42.93 -5.07
C VAL A 77 -76.83 44.07 -5.91
N ASP A 78 -76.40 43.77 -7.12
CA ASP A 78 -76.00 44.75 -8.12
C ASP A 78 -77.25 45.32 -8.81
N ILE A 79 -77.37 46.65 -8.88
CA ILE A 79 -78.49 47.37 -9.49
C ILE A 79 -77.95 48.36 -10.52
N GLY A 80 -78.36 48.20 -11.77
CA GLY A 80 -77.83 48.90 -12.94
C GLY A 80 -76.32 48.70 -13.11
N GLU A 81 -75.68 49.68 -13.75
CA GLU A 81 -74.23 49.69 -13.96
C GLU A 81 -73.44 50.19 -12.73
N PHE A 82 -74.06 51.03 -11.88
CA PHE A 82 -73.31 51.84 -10.90
C PHE A 82 -73.56 51.50 -9.43
N TYR A 83 -74.67 50.87 -9.06
CA TYR A 83 -75.06 50.74 -7.65
C TYR A 83 -74.98 49.30 -7.17
N GLN A 84 -74.61 49.12 -5.91
CA GLN A 84 -74.72 47.87 -5.19
C GLN A 84 -75.42 48.12 -3.86
N VAL A 85 -76.35 47.24 -3.49
CA VAL A 85 -77.18 47.38 -2.29
C VAL A 85 -77.14 46.09 -1.47
N THR A 86 -76.76 46.21 -0.20
CA THR A 86 -76.84 45.12 0.77
C THR A 86 -78.28 44.96 1.26
N ILE A 87 -78.76 43.72 1.32
CA ILE A 87 -80.10 43.37 1.82
C ILE A 87 -79.94 42.44 3.03
N GLN A 88 -80.53 42.85 4.14
CA GLN A 88 -80.66 42.07 5.37
C GLN A 88 -81.99 41.34 5.42
N HIS A 89 -81.96 40.07 5.82
CA HIS A 89 -83.14 39.25 6.08
C HIS A 89 -83.30 39.05 7.58
N ARG A 90 -84.35 39.65 8.15
CA ARG A 90 -84.55 39.80 9.61
C ARG A 90 -85.69 38.94 10.16
N LYS A 91 -86.68 38.59 9.34
CA LYS A 91 -87.81 37.73 9.70
C LYS A 91 -88.14 36.81 8.55
N ASP A 92 -88.48 35.57 8.86
CA ASP A 92 -88.83 34.55 7.88
C ASP A 92 -90.03 34.97 7.02
N ILE A 93 -89.95 34.70 5.71
CA ILE A 93 -90.99 35.03 4.73
C ILE A 93 -91.60 33.75 4.17
N SER A 94 -92.93 33.69 4.13
CA SER A 94 -93.70 32.58 3.56
C SER A 94 -94.25 32.98 2.19
N LEU A 95 -93.93 32.20 1.16
CA LEU A 95 -94.36 32.41 -0.23
C LEU A 95 -95.31 31.28 -0.65
N ALA A 96 -96.56 31.62 -0.97
CA ALA A 96 -97.54 30.67 -1.49
C ALA A 96 -97.27 30.37 -2.98
N LEU A 97 -97.10 29.09 -3.32
CA LEU A 97 -96.85 28.60 -4.69
C LEU A 97 -98.01 27.70 -5.16
N ASN A 98 -98.14 27.47 -6.47
CA ASN A 98 -99.18 26.62 -7.04
C ASN A 98 -98.58 25.35 -7.65
N ALA A 99 -99.26 24.21 -7.51
CA ALA A 99 -98.76 22.92 -8.02
C ALA A 99 -98.71 22.87 -9.55
N GLY A 100 -97.89 21.97 -10.09
CA GLY A 100 -97.74 21.76 -11.54
C GLY A 100 -96.90 22.82 -12.27
N LYS A 101 -96.01 23.53 -11.56
CA LYS A 101 -95.13 24.57 -12.12
C LYS A 101 -93.74 24.53 -11.46
N LYS A 102 -92.71 24.87 -12.23
CA LYS A 102 -91.37 25.19 -11.72
C LYS A 102 -91.28 26.70 -11.47
N TYR A 103 -90.76 27.10 -10.32
CA TYR A 103 -90.60 28.50 -9.92
C TYR A 103 -89.13 28.88 -9.77
N ALA A 104 -88.78 30.11 -10.17
CA ALA A 104 -87.58 30.82 -9.78
C ALA A 104 -87.94 31.69 -8.58
N ILE A 105 -87.28 31.50 -7.45
CA ILE A 105 -87.49 32.30 -6.24
C ILE A 105 -86.34 33.30 -6.18
N VAL A 106 -86.66 34.56 -6.43
CA VAL A 106 -85.67 35.61 -6.66
C VAL A 106 -85.78 36.68 -5.59
N LEU A 107 -84.66 37.03 -4.97
CA LEU A 107 -84.53 38.23 -4.17
C LEU A 107 -84.32 39.41 -5.11
N LYS A 108 -85.26 40.35 -5.14
CA LYS A 108 -85.13 41.59 -5.92
C LYS A 108 -84.83 42.76 -4.99
N GLY A 109 -83.69 43.40 -5.20
CA GLY A 109 -83.39 44.72 -4.66
C GLY A 109 -83.89 45.82 -5.59
N ARG A 110 -84.37 46.93 -5.03
CA ARG A 110 -84.78 48.12 -5.80
C ARG A 110 -84.03 49.35 -5.27
N TYR A 111 -83.47 50.12 -6.20
CA TYR A 111 -82.83 51.41 -5.93
C TYR A 111 -82.91 52.26 -7.20
N LEU A 112 -83.74 53.30 -7.20
CA LEU A 112 -83.85 54.25 -8.30
C LEU A 112 -83.85 55.68 -7.74
N LEU A 113 -83.17 56.59 -8.44
CA LEU A 113 -83.14 58.00 -8.08
C LEU A 113 -84.50 58.64 -8.37
N GLY A 114 -85.16 59.18 -7.35
CA GLY A 114 -86.45 59.87 -7.48
C GLY A 114 -87.67 59.03 -7.07
N GLU A 115 -87.51 57.74 -6.76
CA GLU A 115 -88.59 56.89 -6.25
C GLU A 115 -88.41 56.59 -4.76
N ASP A 116 -89.42 56.94 -3.96
CA ASP A 116 -89.50 56.53 -2.56
C ASP A 116 -89.91 55.05 -2.47
N THR A 117 -89.19 54.27 -1.67
CA THR A 117 -89.61 52.91 -1.30
C THR A 117 -90.35 52.92 0.05
N TYR A 118 -91.14 51.88 0.33
CA TYR A 118 -91.88 51.73 1.59
C TYR A 118 -90.98 51.85 2.84
N GLN A 119 -89.71 51.47 2.72
CA GLN A 119 -88.70 51.59 3.77
C GLN A 119 -88.38 53.06 4.13
N VAL A 120 -88.47 53.98 3.17
CA VAL A 120 -88.21 55.41 3.38
C VAL A 120 -89.49 56.26 3.43
N ASN A 121 -90.62 55.73 2.97
CA ASN A 121 -91.92 56.40 3.00
C ASN A 121 -93.06 55.37 3.06
N THR A 122 -93.76 55.28 4.20
CA THR A 122 -94.86 54.31 4.39
C THR A 122 -96.05 54.49 3.44
N ALA A 123 -96.15 55.60 2.71
CA ALA A 123 -97.18 55.81 1.69
C ALA A 123 -96.81 55.19 0.32
N SER A 124 -95.56 54.75 0.12
CA SER A 124 -95.13 54.09 -1.12
C SER A 124 -95.55 52.63 -1.17
N HIS A 125 -96.01 52.17 -2.34
CA HIS A 125 -96.27 50.75 -2.60
C HIS A 125 -95.04 49.98 -3.13
N ILE A 126 -93.89 50.65 -3.27
CA ILE A 126 -92.66 50.06 -3.83
C ILE A 126 -91.81 49.49 -2.70
N HIS A 127 -91.58 48.19 -2.66
CA HIS A 127 -90.71 47.57 -1.67
C HIS A 127 -89.23 47.75 -2.03
N ALA A 128 -88.38 48.10 -1.04
CA ALA A 128 -86.93 48.24 -1.21
C ALA A 128 -86.23 46.92 -1.53
N ALA A 129 -86.73 45.84 -0.92
CA ALA A 129 -86.34 44.47 -1.19
C ALA A 129 -87.58 43.57 -1.07
N GLU A 130 -87.75 42.64 -2.01
CA GLU A 130 -88.86 41.69 -2.04
C GLU A 130 -88.42 40.33 -2.58
N PHE A 131 -89.15 39.26 -2.24
CA PHE A 131 -89.03 38.00 -2.96
C PHE A 131 -90.09 37.91 -4.06
N VAL A 132 -89.68 37.56 -5.27
CA VAL A 132 -90.57 37.36 -6.41
C VAL A 132 -90.48 35.90 -6.86
N ALA A 133 -91.62 35.21 -6.86
CA ALA A 133 -91.75 33.90 -7.48
C ALA A 133 -92.13 34.07 -8.96
N ARG A 134 -91.24 33.69 -9.88
CA ARG A 134 -91.51 33.69 -11.33
C ARG A 134 -91.58 32.27 -11.86
N THR A 135 -92.27 32.04 -12.97
CA THR A 135 -92.20 30.75 -13.67
C THR A 135 -90.78 30.53 -14.19
N TYR A 136 -90.13 29.44 -13.80
CA TYR A 136 -88.80 29.07 -14.29
C TYR A 136 -88.93 28.31 -15.61
N THR A 137 -88.12 28.70 -16.59
CA THR A 137 -87.91 27.99 -17.86
C THR A 137 -86.41 27.86 -18.09
N ASP A 138 -85.98 26.95 -18.97
CA ASP A 138 -84.54 26.72 -19.23
C ASP A 138 -83.85 27.91 -19.95
N SER A 139 -84.63 28.93 -20.30
CA SER A 139 -84.19 30.24 -20.84
C SER A 139 -84.30 31.39 -19.84
N TYR A 140 -84.62 31.10 -18.57
CA TYR A 140 -84.77 32.12 -17.54
C TYR A 140 -83.45 32.87 -17.32
N GLN A 141 -83.50 34.20 -17.34
CA GLN A 141 -82.39 35.08 -17.01
C GLN A 141 -82.80 35.96 -15.83
N LEU A 142 -81.89 36.18 -14.89
CA LEU A 142 -82.09 37.16 -13.82
C LEU A 142 -82.15 38.56 -14.42
N GLY A 143 -83.14 39.35 -13.98
CA GLY A 143 -83.23 40.76 -14.35
C GLY A 143 -82.23 41.63 -13.61
N ASP A 144 -82.26 42.93 -13.88
CA ASP A 144 -81.48 43.89 -13.09
C ASP A 144 -81.99 43.95 -11.64
N GLY A 145 -81.06 44.01 -10.69
CA GLY A 145 -81.35 43.99 -9.25
C GLY A 145 -81.85 42.64 -8.71
N GLU A 146 -81.53 41.50 -9.34
CA GLU A 146 -82.10 40.19 -8.99
C GLU A 146 -81.05 39.11 -8.67
N LEU A 147 -81.25 38.39 -7.55
CA LEU A 147 -80.47 37.20 -7.17
C LEU A 147 -81.37 35.96 -7.06
N LEU A 148 -80.94 34.84 -7.64
CA LEU A 148 -81.65 33.55 -7.49
C LEU A 148 -81.38 32.93 -6.11
N VAL A 149 -82.43 32.74 -5.32
CA VAL A 149 -82.39 32.09 -4.00
C VAL A 149 -82.48 30.57 -4.13
N CYS A 150 -83.43 30.11 -4.95
CA CYS A 150 -83.61 28.72 -5.34
C CYS A 150 -84.52 28.60 -6.56
N THR A 151 -84.51 27.43 -7.17
CA THR A 151 -85.62 26.97 -8.02
C THR A 151 -86.48 25.99 -7.23
N VAL A 152 -87.79 25.98 -7.46
CA VAL A 152 -88.71 25.03 -6.82
C VAL A 152 -89.54 24.33 -7.88
N ASN A 153 -89.32 23.02 -8.06
CA ASN A 153 -90.05 22.22 -9.04
C ASN A 153 -91.21 21.47 -8.36
N ILE A 154 -92.45 21.94 -8.56
CA ILE A 154 -93.62 21.35 -7.90
C ILE A 154 -94.42 20.51 -8.91
N PRO A 155 -94.43 19.16 -8.79
CA PRO A 155 -95.23 18.29 -9.65
C PRO A 155 -96.73 18.58 -9.58
N ALA A 156 -97.47 18.17 -10.61
CA ALA A 156 -98.94 18.23 -10.59
C ALA A 156 -99.51 17.25 -9.56
N GLY A 157 -100.58 17.64 -8.86
CA GLY A 157 -101.25 16.80 -7.85
C GLY A 157 -100.63 16.82 -6.44
N VAL A 158 -99.54 17.53 -6.24
CA VAL A 158 -98.89 17.71 -4.93
C VAL A 158 -99.63 18.76 -4.08
N SER A 159 -99.80 18.49 -2.78
CA SER A 159 -100.43 19.39 -1.80
C SER A 159 -99.47 19.99 -0.76
N THR A 160 -98.21 19.54 -0.74
CA THR A 160 -97.16 20.03 0.16
C THR A 160 -95.81 20.17 -0.56
N ILE A 161 -95.09 21.27 -0.34
CA ILE A 161 -93.72 21.41 -0.84
C ILE A 161 -92.79 20.55 0.02
N THR A 162 -91.94 19.72 -0.59
CA THR A 162 -90.92 18.93 0.12
C THR A 162 -89.52 19.50 -0.11
N GLN A 163 -88.55 19.09 0.72
CA GLN A 163 -87.16 19.58 0.59
C GLN A 163 -86.53 19.21 -0.77
N GLU A 164 -86.88 18.03 -1.32
CA GLU A 164 -86.39 17.54 -2.61
C GLU A 164 -86.90 18.34 -3.81
N MET A 165 -87.99 19.10 -3.64
CA MET A 165 -88.52 19.99 -4.68
C MET A 165 -87.75 21.32 -4.75
N ILE A 166 -86.88 21.62 -3.79
CA ILE A 166 -86.16 22.89 -3.65
C ILE A 166 -84.69 22.68 -4.07
N ASP A 167 -84.28 23.34 -5.15
CA ASP A 167 -82.91 23.31 -5.65
C ASP A 167 -82.21 24.66 -5.43
N THR A 168 -81.09 24.65 -4.71
CA THR A 168 -80.25 25.82 -4.41
C THR A 168 -78.91 25.81 -5.16
N SER A 169 -78.69 24.89 -6.10
CA SER A 169 -77.41 24.73 -6.81
C SER A 169 -77.01 25.96 -7.64
N GLU A 170 -77.98 26.66 -8.22
CA GLU A 170 -77.79 27.89 -9.01
C GLU A 170 -77.64 29.16 -8.13
N ARG A 171 -77.69 29.04 -6.79
CA ARG A 171 -77.56 30.17 -5.86
C ARG A 171 -76.09 30.57 -5.70
N ILE A 172 -75.78 31.83 -6.03
CA ILE A 172 -74.43 32.41 -5.85
C ILE A 172 -74.17 32.67 -4.36
N ASN A 173 -73.64 31.66 -3.66
CA ASN A 173 -73.13 31.79 -2.30
C ASN A 173 -71.69 32.29 -2.29
N ARG A 174 -71.43 33.32 -1.48
CA ARG A 174 -70.11 33.91 -1.25
C ARG A 174 -69.88 33.94 0.25
N THR A 175 -68.94 33.20 0.80
CA THR A 175 -68.76 33.18 2.27
C THR A 175 -68.00 34.43 2.74
N ILE A 176 -68.65 35.31 3.50
CA ILE A 176 -67.93 36.25 4.38
C ILE A 176 -67.64 35.51 5.69
N GLY A 177 -66.37 35.19 5.90
CA GLY A 177 -65.90 34.44 7.06
C GLY A 177 -64.86 33.41 6.65
N ILE A 178 -63.68 33.46 7.28
CA ILE A 178 -62.60 32.51 7.04
C ILE A 178 -62.76 31.35 8.03
N ASP A 179 -62.84 30.12 7.54
CA ASP A 179 -62.91 28.90 8.37
C ASP A 179 -61.53 28.58 8.95
N ILE A 180 -61.42 28.20 10.23
CA ILE A 180 -60.15 27.78 10.84
C ILE A 180 -60.05 26.25 10.80
N SER A 181 -58.95 25.69 10.28
CA SER A 181 -58.78 24.25 10.09
C SER A 181 -57.43 23.70 10.54
N ASP A 182 -57.43 22.45 11.03
CA ASP A 182 -56.26 21.66 11.39
C ASP A 182 -55.56 20.99 10.18
N SER A 183 -56.04 21.23 8.96
CA SER A 183 -55.50 20.69 7.72
C SER A 183 -54.25 21.45 7.26
N VAL A 184 -53.19 20.72 6.91
CA VAL A 184 -51.92 21.26 6.39
C VAL A 184 -51.76 21.11 4.87
N THR A 185 -52.80 20.64 4.18
CA THR A 185 -52.80 20.38 2.73
C THR A 185 -54.02 20.99 2.03
N SER A 186 -54.72 21.92 2.68
CA SER A 186 -55.86 22.62 2.07
C SER A 186 -55.38 23.54 0.96
N THR A 187 -56.05 23.47 -0.20
CA THR A 187 -55.89 24.41 -1.32
C THR A 187 -57.00 25.46 -1.40
N ARG A 188 -57.98 25.39 -0.49
CA ARG A 188 -59.08 26.35 -0.35
C ARG A 188 -58.56 27.70 0.15
N SER A 189 -58.94 28.79 -0.50
CA SER A 189 -58.57 30.17 -0.15
C SER A 189 -59.38 30.78 0.99
N ASP A 190 -60.48 30.14 1.38
CA ASP A 190 -61.38 30.55 2.47
C ASP A 190 -61.10 29.85 3.81
N VAL A 191 -59.96 29.15 3.92
CA VAL A 191 -59.57 28.38 5.11
C VAL A 191 -58.21 28.84 5.67
N ALA A 192 -58.19 29.33 6.92
CA ALA A 192 -56.98 29.64 7.67
C ALA A 192 -56.44 28.42 8.43
N ALA A 193 -55.11 28.33 8.54
CA ALA A 193 -54.45 27.31 9.33
C ALA A 193 -54.62 27.58 10.83
N SER A 194 -55.08 26.56 11.58
CA SER A 194 -55.08 26.59 13.05
C SER A 194 -53.65 26.53 13.61
N SER A 195 -53.49 26.81 14.90
CA SER A 195 -52.22 26.60 15.60
C SER A 195 -51.76 25.13 15.57
N LEU A 196 -52.69 24.17 15.52
CA LEU A 196 -52.39 22.75 15.37
C LEU A 196 -51.96 22.41 13.93
N ALA A 197 -52.56 23.02 12.90
CA ALA A 197 -52.05 22.92 11.52
C ALA A 197 -50.62 23.47 11.42
N VAL A 198 -50.37 24.66 11.97
CA VAL A 198 -49.02 25.26 12.01
C VAL A 198 -48.03 24.34 12.75
N LYS A 199 -48.43 23.75 13.88
CA LYS A 199 -47.57 22.79 14.61
C LYS A 199 -47.30 21.51 13.80
N LYS A 200 -48.32 20.92 13.17
CA LYS A 200 -48.17 19.75 12.28
C LYS A 200 -47.23 20.04 11.11
N ALA A 201 -47.36 21.21 10.49
CA ALA A 201 -46.47 21.65 9.41
C ALA A 201 -45.03 21.87 9.91
N TYR A 202 -44.87 22.47 11.10
CA TYR A 202 -43.57 22.61 11.76
C TYR A 202 -42.94 21.26 12.09
N ASP A 203 -43.69 20.30 12.64
CA ASP A 203 -43.17 18.96 12.99
C ASP A 203 -42.87 18.12 11.74
N LEU A 204 -43.62 18.28 10.65
CA LEU A 204 -43.34 17.66 9.35
C LEU A 204 -42.09 18.26 8.68
N ALA A 205 -41.92 19.59 8.74
CA ALA A 205 -40.69 20.24 8.30
C ALA A 205 -39.51 19.81 9.19
N LYS A 206 -39.69 19.84 10.52
CA LYS A 206 -38.68 19.44 11.49
C LYS A 206 -38.24 18.00 11.28
N SER A 207 -39.14 17.03 11.12
CA SER A 207 -38.75 15.64 10.84
C SER A 207 -38.00 15.44 9.51
N LYS A 208 -38.21 16.32 8.51
CA LYS A 208 -37.40 16.35 7.27
C LYS A 208 -36.05 17.06 7.41
N TYR A 209 -35.90 17.98 8.36
CA TYR A 209 -34.69 18.82 8.53
C TYR A 209 -33.85 18.48 9.77
N THR A 210 -34.40 17.79 10.78
CA THR A 210 -33.64 17.11 11.84
C THR A 210 -33.24 15.74 11.32
N ALA A 211 -32.31 15.73 10.38
CA ALA A 211 -31.71 14.49 9.94
C ALA A 211 -30.99 13.84 11.13
N GLN A 212 -31.38 12.60 11.42
CA GLN A 212 -30.70 11.72 12.37
C GLN A 212 -29.28 11.44 11.88
N ASP A 213 -28.37 11.05 12.78
CA ASP A 213 -27.06 10.53 12.37
C ASP A 213 -27.25 9.24 11.55
N ALA A 214 -26.42 9.05 10.52
CA ALA A 214 -26.49 7.83 9.72
C ALA A 214 -25.88 6.65 10.49
N SER A 215 -26.43 5.47 10.24
CA SER A 215 -25.88 4.21 10.69
C SER A 215 -25.78 3.22 9.53
N THR A 216 -25.24 2.02 9.79
CA THR A 216 -25.23 0.93 8.81
C THR A 216 -26.64 0.40 8.48
N THR A 217 -27.68 0.78 9.24
CA THR A 217 -29.07 0.36 9.05
C THR A 217 -30.03 1.53 8.75
N GLN A 218 -29.61 2.79 8.92
CA GLN A 218 -30.44 3.98 8.79
C GLN A 218 -29.72 5.08 8.00
N LYS A 219 -30.40 5.66 7.00
CA LYS A 219 -29.90 6.83 6.26
C LYS A 219 -30.00 8.09 7.14
N GLY A 220 -28.95 8.91 7.15
CA GLY A 220 -28.84 10.11 7.97
C GLY A 220 -27.69 11.02 7.53
N LEU A 221 -27.31 11.97 8.39
CA LEU A 221 -26.10 12.80 8.21
C LEU A 221 -24.85 12.09 8.75
N VAL A 222 -23.69 12.42 8.19
CA VAL A 222 -22.39 11.94 8.68
C VAL A 222 -21.40 13.10 8.68
N GLN A 223 -20.66 13.26 9.78
CA GLN A 223 -19.57 14.23 9.84
C GLN A 223 -18.31 13.67 9.14
N LEU A 224 -17.69 14.48 8.29
CA LEU A 224 -16.53 14.10 7.50
C LEU A 224 -15.22 14.28 8.28
N SER A 225 -14.32 13.30 8.18
CA SER A 225 -12.99 13.34 8.81
C SER A 225 -11.85 13.23 7.79
N SER A 226 -10.76 13.97 8.04
CA SER A 226 -9.50 13.89 7.29
C SER A 226 -8.40 13.11 8.01
N ALA A 227 -8.69 12.49 9.17
CA ALA A 227 -7.74 11.66 9.89
C ALA A 227 -7.51 10.32 9.19
N THR A 228 -6.25 9.88 9.09
CA THR A 228 -5.85 8.60 8.47
C THR A 228 -5.80 7.43 9.45
N ASN A 229 -6.05 7.69 10.73
CA ASN A 229 -5.99 6.75 11.86
C ASN A 229 -7.23 6.83 12.77
N SER A 230 -8.36 7.34 12.25
CA SER A 230 -9.62 7.42 12.99
C SER A 230 -10.17 6.03 13.31
N THR A 231 -10.51 5.77 14.57
CA THR A 231 -11.24 4.59 15.02
C THR A 231 -12.75 4.84 15.17
N SER A 232 -13.24 6.00 14.74
CA SER A 232 -14.67 6.36 14.85
C SER A 232 -15.50 5.70 13.75
N GLU A 233 -16.54 4.96 14.16
CA GLU A 233 -17.52 4.33 13.26
C GLU A 233 -18.62 5.29 12.78
N VAL A 234 -18.72 6.49 13.37
CA VAL A 234 -19.73 7.52 13.05
C VAL A 234 -19.21 8.65 12.15
N LEU A 235 -17.96 8.56 11.68
CA LEU A 235 -17.34 9.56 10.81
C LEU A 235 -16.99 8.96 9.45
N ALA A 236 -17.34 9.67 8.37
CA ALA A 236 -16.98 9.27 7.01
C ALA A 236 -15.58 9.78 6.65
N ALA A 237 -14.75 8.92 6.06
CA ALA A 237 -13.43 9.31 5.55
C ALA A 237 -13.57 10.22 4.32
N THR A 238 -12.94 11.39 4.37
CA THR A 238 -12.82 12.28 3.20
C THR A 238 -11.91 11.67 2.13
N PRO A 239 -12.05 12.06 0.84
CA PRO A 239 -11.10 11.69 -0.21
C PRO A 239 -9.65 12.04 0.13
N LYS A 240 -9.41 13.09 0.94
CA LYS A 240 -8.08 13.45 1.45
C LYS A 240 -7.51 12.37 2.39
N ALA A 241 -8.29 11.87 3.34
CA ALA A 241 -7.87 10.77 4.21
C ALA A 241 -7.62 9.49 3.41
N VAL A 242 -8.54 9.13 2.50
CA VAL A 242 -8.41 7.94 1.65
C VAL A 242 -7.17 8.03 0.76
N LYS A 243 -6.92 9.19 0.13
CA LYS A 243 -5.72 9.42 -0.69
C LYS A 243 -4.44 9.34 0.15
N ALA A 244 -4.41 9.95 1.33
CA ALA A 244 -3.23 9.90 2.20
C ALA A 244 -2.94 8.49 2.74
N ALA A 245 -3.96 7.72 3.08
CA ALA A 245 -3.82 6.31 3.46
C ALA A 245 -3.37 5.44 2.26
N TYR A 246 -3.91 5.69 1.07
CA TYR A 246 -3.46 5.04 -0.17
C TYR A 246 -2.00 5.37 -0.50
N ASP A 247 -1.60 6.65 -0.42
CA ASP A 247 -0.23 7.08 -0.68
C ASP A 247 0.75 6.49 0.34
N LEU A 248 0.36 6.37 1.62
CA LEU A 248 1.16 5.72 2.65
C LEU A 248 1.32 4.21 2.39
N ALA A 249 0.23 3.53 2.01
CA ALA A 249 0.25 2.11 1.65
C ALA A 249 1.09 1.89 0.39
N ASN A 250 0.85 2.67 -0.66
CA ASN A 250 1.60 2.62 -1.91
C ASN A 250 3.08 2.89 -1.67
N GLY A 251 3.46 3.89 -0.88
CA GLY A 251 4.85 4.16 -0.49
C GLY A 251 5.53 3.00 0.25
N LYS A 252 4.77 2.14 0.94
CA LYS A 252 5.28 0.91 1.57
C LYS A 252 5.49 -0.23 0.56
N TYR A 253 4.73 -0.26 -0.54
CA TYR A 253 4.89 -1.24 -1.63
C TYR A 253 5.81 -0.76 -2.77
N THR A 254 5.98 0.55 -2.93
CA THR A 254 6.97 1.20 -3.81
C THR A 254 8.20 1.63 -3.01
N ALA A 255 8.61 0.80 -2.04
CA ALA A 255 9.85 1.02 -1.29
C ALA A 255 11.01 1.15 -2.29
N GLN A 256 11.86 2.16 -2.10
CA GLN A 256 13.05 2.31 -2.95
C GLN A 256 13.98 1.12 -2.77
N ASP A 257 14.78 0.83 -3.79
CA ASP A 257 15.83 -0.18 -3.72
C ASP A 257 16.77 0.13 -2.54
N ALA A 258 17.17 -0.89 -1.78
CA ALA A 258 18.12 -0.68 -0.69
C ALA A 258 19.49 -0.28 -1.26
N THR A 259 20.15 0.64 -0.57
CA THR A 259 21.53 1.02 -0.85
C THR A 259 22.40 0.66 0.35
N THR A 260 23.72 0.78 0.19
CA THR A 260 24.67 0.59 1.30
C THR A 260 24.50 1.60 2.45
N THR A 261 23.73 2.68 2.24
CA THR A 261 23.45 3.73 3.24
C THR A 261 21.97 3.87 3.61
N GLN A 262 21.04 3.24 2.87
CA GLN A 262 19.60 3.37 3.06
C GLN A 262 18.89 2.01 3.02
N LYS A 263 18.06 1.74 4.02
CA LYS A 263 17.21 0.54 4.07
C LYS A 263 16.11 0.64 3.01
N GLY A 264 15.92 -0.43 2.25
CA GLY A 264 14.93 -0.56 1.18
C GLY A 264 14.62 -2.02 0.86
N ILE A 265 14.11 -2.30 -0.34
CA ILE A 265 13.89 -3.66 -0.85
C ILE A 265 15.02 -4.09 -1.79
N VAL A 266 15.28 -5.39 -1.90
CA VAL A 266 16.36 -5.95 -2.76
C VAL A 266 15.86 -7.25 -3.39
N GLN A 267 16.12 -7.44 -4.68
CA GLN A 267 15.87 -8.72 -5.34
C GLN A 267 16.99 -9.73 -5.05
N LEU A 268 16.64 -11.00 -4.91
CA LEU A 268 17.59 -12.06 -4.59
C LEU A 268 18.11 -12.75 -5.86
N SER A 269 19.43 -12.84 -6.03
CA SER A 269 20.06 -13.65 -7.08
C SER A 269 20.71 -14.92 -6.50
N SER A 270 20.64 -16.01 -7.27
CA SER A 270 21.34 -17.27 -6.96
C SER A 270 22.54 -17.53 -7.88
N ASP A 271 22.98 -16.52 -8.65
CA ASP A 271 24.12 -16.61 -9.56
C ASP A 271 25.43 -16.48 -8.77
N THR A 272 26.43 -17.29 -9.10
CA THR A 272 27.74 -17.30 -8.41
C THR A 272 28.75 -16.30 -8.97
N ASN A 273 28.39 -15.60 -10.05
CA ASN A 273 29.22 -14.65 -10.78
C ASN A 273 28.49 -13.33 -11.10
N SER A 274 27.42 -13.00 -10.35
CA SER A 274 26.69 -11.75 -10.56
C SER A 274 27.57 -10.54 -10.28
N THR A 275 27.56 -9.57 -11.18
CA THR A 275 28.22 -8.26 -11.03
C THR A 275 27.23 -7.17 -10.60
N SER A 276 26.01 -7.53 -10.19
CA SER A 276 25.00 -6.54 -9.81
C SER A 276 25.17 -6.07 -8.37
N GLU A 277 25.24 -4.75 -8.18
CA GLU A 277 25.25 -4.11 -6.87
C GLU A 277 23.84 -3.93 -6.28
N THR A 278 22.77 -4.19 -7.05
CA THR A 278 21.37 -4.05 -6.64
C THR A 278 20.70 -5.37 -6.22
N LEU A 279 21.44 -6.48 -6.26
CA LEU A 279 20.94 -7.82 -5.94
C LEU A 279 21.66 -8.41 -4.72
N ALA A 280 20.92 -9.06 -3.82
CA ALA A 280 21.52 -9.79 -2.71
C ALA A 280 21.71 -11.27 -3.08
N ALA A 281 22.89 -11.81 -2.76
CA ALA A 281 23.21 -13.22 -2.98
C ALA A 281 22.38 -14.12 -2.03
N THR A 282 21.75 -15.16 -2.58
CA THR A 282 21.09 -16.19 -1.76
C THR A 282 22.10 -17.10 -1.08
N PRO A 283 21.71 -17.81 0.00
CA PRO A 283 22.52 -18.89 0.57
C PRO A 283 22.93 -19.96 -0.45
N LYS A 284 22.16 -20.16 -1.53
CA LYS A 284 22.50 -21.06 -2.65
C LYS A 284 23.71 -20.55 -3.44
N ALA A 285 23.74 -19.26 -3.80
CA ALA A 285 24.91 -18.65 -4.45
C ALA A 285 26.15 -18.73 -3.55
N VAL A 286 26.00 -18.34 -2.28
CA VAL A 286 27.11 -18.35 -1.30
C VAL A 286 27.66 -19.76 -1.10
N LYS A 287 26.79 -20.77 -0.94
CA LYS A 287 27.19 -22.18 -0.83
C LYS A 287 27.93 -22.65 -2.08
N ALA A 288 27.42 -22.37 -3.28
CA ALA A 288 28.03 -22.82 -4.53
C ALA A 288 29.38 -22.13 -4.80
N ALA A 289 29.53 -20.85 -4.45
CA ALA A 289 30.82 -20.15 -4.51
C ALA A 289 31.82 -20.71 -3.49
N TYR A 290 31.38 -21.02 -2.26
CA TYR A 290 32.20 -21.66 -1.23
C TYR A 290 32.67 -23.06 -1.64
N ASP A 291 31.76 -23.90 -2.14
CA ASP A 291 32.08 -25.26 -2.60
C ASP A 291 33.07 -25.22 -3.78
N LEU A 292 32.91 -24.26 -4.71
CA LEU A 292 33.86 -24.03 -5.80
C LEU A 292 35.25 -23.60 -5.29
N ALA A 293 35.31 -22.67 -4.33
CA ALA A 293 36.56 -22.21 -3.74
C ALA A 293 37.29 -23.37 -3.01
N ALA A 294 36.55 -24.15 -2.21
CA ALA A 294 37.07 -25.34 -1.55
C ALA A 294 37.60 -26.38 -2.57
N GLY A 295 36.89 -26.59 -3.68
CA GLY A 295 37.35 -27.48 -4.76
C GLY A 295 38.56 -26.97 -5.54
N LYS A 296 38.84 -25.66 -5.53
CA LYS A 296 40.03 -25.04 -6.16
C LYS A 296 41.26 -25.01 -5.26
N ALA A 297 41.11 -25.27 -3.97
CA ALA A 297 42.21 -25.41 -3.01
C ALA A 297 42.33 -26.87 -2.49
N PRO A 298 42.58 -27.87 -3.37
CA PRO A 298 42.71 -29.26 -2.92
C PRO A 298 43.93 -29.42 -2.01
N SER A 299 43.73 -30.13 -0.90
CA SER A 299 44.76 -30.39 0.13
C SER A 299 46.02 -31.09 -0.42
N SER A 300 45.87 -31.79 -1.56
CA SER A 300 46.97 -32.31 -2.37
C SER A 300 46.95 -31.65 -3.74
N HIS A 301 48.03 -30.96 -4.08
CA HIS A 301 48.31 -30.43 -5.42
C HIS A 301 49.80 -30.62 -5.74
N THR A 302 50.17 -30.39 -7.00
CA THR A 302 51.56 -30.49 -7.46
C THR A 302 52.13 -29.10 -7.75
N HIS A 303 53.41 -28.91 -7.41
CA HIS A 303 54.19 -27.75 -7.82
C HIS A 303 55.25 -28.16 -8.84
N PRO A 304 55.48 -27.37 -9.90
CA PRO A 304 56.76 -27.36 -10.61
C PRO A 304 57.92 -27.16 -9.62
N TRP A 305 59.00 -27.94 -9.75
CA TRP A 305 60.12 -27.94 -8.80
C TRP A 305 60.73 -26.55 -8.56
N ASN A 306 60.76 -25.70 -9.59
CA ASN A 306 61.26 -24.33 -9.52
C ASN A 306 60.38 -23.36 -8.71
N GLN A 307 59.17 -23.76 -8.31
CA GLN A 307 58.29 -22.99 -7.41
C GLN A 307 58.42 -23.41 -5.94
N ILE A 308 59.09 -24.54 -5.65
CA ILE A 308 59.24 -25.05 -4.28
C ILE A 308 60.42 -24.35 -3.61
N THR A 309 60.14 -23.30 -2.84
CA THR A 309 61.13 -22.61 -2.02
C THR A 309 61.19 -23.17 -0.61
N GLY A 310 62.36 -23.15 0.03
CA GLY A 310 62.50 -23.56 1.44
C GLY A 310 62.66 -25.08 1.67
N VAL A 311 62.94 -25.88 0.64
CA VAL A 311 63.39 -27.27 0.85
C VAL A 311 64.75 -27.23 1.55
N PRO A 312 64.91 -27.84 2.74
CA PRO A 312 66.17 -27.78 3.47
C PRO A 312 67.27 -28.59 2.76
N THR A 313 68.52 -28.29 3.08
CA THR A 313 69.64 -29.19 2.80
C THR A 313 69.44 -30.48 3.58
N ALA A 314 69.68 -31.65 2.97
CA ALA A 314 69.54 -32.91 3.68
C ALA A 314 70.57 -33.04 4.82
N SER A 315 70.16 -33.69 5.90
CA SER A 315 71.02 -34.04 7.03
C SER A 315 70.76 -35.49 7.48
N LEU A 316 71.52 -35.99 8.45
CA LEU A 316 71.30 -37.32 9.02
C LEU A 316 69.93 -37.47 9.72
N THR A 317 69.26 -36.37 10.04
CA THR A 317 67.97 -36.35 10.77
C THR A 317 66.82 -35.69 9.99
N ALA A 318 67.10 -35.00 8.88
CA ALA A 318 66.10 -34.31 8.08
C ALA A 318 66.26 -34.61 6.57
N LYS A 319 65.15 -34.97 5.92
CA LYS A 319 65.10 -35.14 4.46
C LYS A 319 65.23 -33.78 3.78
N GLY A 320 65.97 -33.72 2.67
CA GLY A 320 66.25 -32.47 1.95
C GLY A 320 66.95 -32.71 0.61
N ILE A 321 67.52 -31.66 0.04
CA ILE A 321 68.31 -31.72 -1.20
C ILE A 321 69.81 -31.75 -0.86
N THR A 322 70.59 -32.52 -1.62
CA THR A 322 72.06 -32.57 -1.53
C THR A 322 72.66 -32.47 -2.91
N GLN A 323 73.76 -31.73 -3.07
CA GLN A 323 74.50 -31.69 -4.33
C GLN A 323 75.38 -32.95 -4.45
N LEU A 324 75.47 -33.51 -5.66
CA LEU A 324 76.25 -34.71 -5.95
C LEU A 324 77.70 -34.35 -6.31
N SER A 325 78.67 -35.09 -5.76
CA SER A 325 80.10 -34.93 -6.08
C SER A 325 80.71 -36.22 -6.62
N SER A 326 81.51 -36.11 -7.69
CA SER A 326 82.27 -37.22 -8.27
C SER A 326 83.77 -37.18 -7.92
N ALA A 327 84.19 -36.32 -7.00
CA ALA A 327 85.57 -36.24 -6.54
C ALA A 327 85.89 -37.38 -5.56
N THR A 328 87.04 -38.04 -5.74
CA THR A 328 87.51 -39.18 -4.93
C THR A 328 88.25 -38.77 -3.65
N ASN A 329 88.54 -37.48 -3.48
CA ASN A 329 89.29 -36.89 -2.37
C ASN A 329 88.52 -35.74 -1.69
N SER A 330 87.20 -35.66 -1.87
CA SER A 330 86.35 -34.64 -1.25
C SER A 330 86.29 -34.80 0.26
N THR A 331 86.60 -33.73 1.00
CA THR A 331 86.40 -33.63 2.46
C THR A 331 85.04 -33.06 2.86
N SER A 332 84.17 -32.75 1.89
CA SER A 332 82.88 -32.12 2.16
C SER A 332 81.85 -33.08 2.73
N GLU A 333 81.38 -32.80 3.95
CA GLU A 333 80.31 -33.53 4.64
C GLU A 333 78.90 -33.24 4.10
N VAL A 334 78.72 -32.15 3.32
CA VAL A 334 77.42 -31.70 2.77
C VAL A 334 77.18 -32.10 1.31
N LEU A 335 78.02 -32.95 0.73
CA LEU A 335 77.90 -33.44 -0.64
C LEU A 335 77.76 -34.97 -0.65
N ALA A 336 76.84 -35.49 -1.45
CA ALA A 336 76.67 -36.93 -1.59
C ALA A 336 77.61 -37.46 -2.69
N ALA A 337 78.40 -38.49 -2.36
CA ALA A 337 79.30 -39.13 -3.31
C ALA A 337 78.52 -39.87 -4.40
N THR A 338 78.89 -39.68 -5.67
CA THR A 338 78.30 -40.46 -6.77
C THR A 338 78.85 -41.89 -6.79
N PRO A 339 78.14 -42.85 -7.40
CA PRO A 339 78.68 -44.18 -7.67
C PRO A 339 80.02 -44.16 -8.42
N LYS A 340 80.25 -43.12 -9.26
CA LYS A 340 81.53 -42.90 -9.95
C LYS A 340 82.68 -42.58 -8.97
N ALA A 341 82.47 -41.70 -7.98
CA ALA A 341 83.47 -41.42 -6.95
C ALA A 341 83.79 -42.69 -6.14
N VAL A 342 82.76 -43.39 -5.68
CA VAL A 342 82.91 -44.62 -4.88
C VAL A 342 83.66 -45.70 -5.67
N LYS A 343 83.30 -45.93 -6.93
CA LYS A 343 83.99 -46.89 -7.80
C LYS A 343 85.45 -46.51 -8.05
N ALA A 344 85.73 -45.24 -8.34
CA ALA A 344 87.10 -44.78 -8.60
C ALA A 344 87.99 -44.83 -7.34
N ALA A 345 87.44 -44.56 -6.15
CA ALA A 345 88.15 -44.74 -4.89
C ALA A 345 88.42 -46.23 -4.59
N TYR A 346 87.44 -47.10 -4.84
CA TYR A 346 87.57 -48.56 -4.69
C TYR A 346 88.63 -49.13 -5.64
N ASP A 347 88.61 -48.75 -6.93
CA ASP A 347 89.57 -49.22 -7.92
C ASP A 347 90.99 -48.74 -7.60
N LEU A 348 91.13 -47.48 -7.12
CA LEU A 348 92.41 -46.96 -6.67
C LEU A 348 92.95 -47.74 -5.45
N ALA A 349 92.10 -48.09 -4.48
CA ALA A 349 92.49 -48.90 -3.34
C ALA A 349 92.89 -50.32 -3.74
N ASN A 350 92.11 -50.96 -4.61
CA ASN A 350 92.37 -52.33 -5.10
C ASN A 350 93.62 -52.40 -6.02
N GLY A 351 94.00 -51.29 -6.65
CA GLY A 351 95.23 -51.16 -7.45
C GLY A 351 96.50 -50.85 -6.66
N LYS A 352 96.43 -50.69 -5.33
CA LYS A 352 97.61 -50.54 -4.47
C LYS A 352 98.01 -51.89 -3.88
N GLN A 353 99.31 -52.07 -3.72
CA GLN A 353 99.83 -53.15 -2.91
C GLN A 353 99.37 -52.96 -1.46
N ALA A 354 98.99 -54.05 -0.79
CA ALA A 354 98.70 -54.02 0.64
C ALA A 354 99.92 -53.49 1.41
N ALA A 355 99.70 -52.70 2.46
CA ALA A 355 100.79 -52.14 3.25
C ALA A 355 101.59 -53.26 3.93
N ASP A 356 102.81 -53.49 3.44
CA ASP A 356 103.71 -54.54 3.90
C ASP A 356 104.98 -53.90 4.50
N ALA A 357 105.34 -54.34 5.71
CA ALA A 357 106.42 -53.72 6.48
C ALA A 357 107.81 -54.06 5.92
N THR A 358 108.00 -55.26 5.37
CA THR A 358 109.26 -55.69 4.73
C THR A 358 109.52 -54.92 3.43
N LEU A 359 108.50 -54.72 2.60
CA LEU A 359 108.61 -53.88 1.39
C LEU A 359 108.79 -52.40 1.72
N THR A 360 108.16 -51.91 2.78
CA THR A 360 108.41 -50.56 3.30
C THR A 360 109.87 -50.41 3.74
N ALA A 361 110.42 -51.40 4.44
CA ALA A 361 111.81 -51.40 4.89
C ALA A 361 112.82 -51.45 3.71
N LEU A 362 112.51 -52.19 2.65
CA LEU A 362 113.30 -52.20 1.41
C LEU A 362 113.21 -50.87 0.65
N ALA A 363 112.01 -50.29 0.52
CA ALA A 363 111.79 -49.01 -0.15
C ALA A 363 112.42 -47.81 0.58
N ALA A 364 112.61 -47.93 1.90
CA ALA A 364 113.29 -46.93 2.73
C ALA A 364 114.83 -46.95 2.61
N LEU A 365 115.42 -47.92 1.89
CA LEU A 365 116.87 -47.97 1.67
C LEU A 365 117.32 -46.85 0.72
N ALA A 366 118.24 -46.00 1.17
CA ALA A 366 118.83 -44.95 0.35
C ALA A 366 119.63 -45.57 -0.81
N THR A 367 119.12 -45.46 -2.04
CA THR A 367 119.73 -46.08 -3.22
C THR A 367 121.12 -45.49 -3.49
N ALA A 368 122.09 -46.39 -3.69
CA ALA A 368 123.48 -46.02 -3.97
C ALA A 368 124.15 -47.09 -4.84
N ALA A 369 125.09 -46.67 -5.68
CA ALA A 369 125.92 -47.59 -6.47
C ALA A 369 126.72 -48.53 -5.55
N ASP A 370 127.02 -49.73 -6.06
CA ASP A 370 127.87 -50.72 -5.39
C ASP A 370 127.39 -51.13 -3.97
N LYS A 371 126.08 -51.09 -3.74
CA LYS A 371 125.43 -51.57 -2.51
C LYS A 371 124.57 -52.81 -2.75
N LEU A 372 124.56 -53.72 -1.78
CA LEU A 372 123.68 -54.88 -1.74
C LEU A 372 122.69 -54.74 -0.57
N PRO A 373 121.36 -54.74 -0.83
CA PRO A 373 120.35 -54.89 0.21
C PRO A 373 120.43 -56.25 0.91
N TYR A 374 120.32 -56.24 2.24
CA TYR A 374 120.20 -57.44 3.06
C TYR A 374 119.30 -57.17 4.27
N PHE A 375 118.70 -58.22 4.84
CA PHE A 375 117.86 -58.08 6.04
C PHE A 375 118.69 -58.15 7.33
N THR A 376 118.43 -57.24 8.25
CA THR A 376 119.01 -57.21 9.62
C THR A 376 118.03 -57.72 10.68
N GLY A 377 116.81 -58.05 10.29
CA GLY A 377 115.75 -58.60 11.12
C GLY A 377 114.43 -58.65 10.34
N VAL A 378 113.37 -59.14 10.97
CA VAL A 378 112.00 -59.04 10.42
C VAL A 378 111.67 -57.57 10.20
N ASP A 379 111.16 -57.23 9.01
CA ASP A 379 110.82 -55.87 8.58
C ASP A 379 111.96 -54.84 8.71
N ARG A 380 113.23 -55.29 8.62
CA ARG A 380 114.40 -54.42 8.69
C ARG A 380 115.43 -54.79 7.64
N ALA A 381 115.69 -53.88 6.71
CA ALA A 381 116.74 -54.01 5.72
C ALA A 381 117.86 -53.00 5.96
N ALA A 382 119.06 -53.31 5.47
CA ALA A 382 120.21 -52.42 5.43
C ALA A 382 121.00 -52.63 4.12
N LEU A 383 121.93 -51.72 3.84
CA LEU A 383 122.85 -51.82 2.70
C LEU A 383 124.25 -52.18 3.18
N THR A 384 124.86 -53.18 2.55
CA THR A 384 126.30 -53.45 2.67
C THR A 384 127.04 -53.03 1.41
N ALA A 385 128.34 -52.75 1.52
CA ALA A 385 129.17 -52.42 0.36
C ALA A 385 129.53 -53.69 -0.42
N LEU A 386 129.12 -53.76 -1.70
CA LEU A 386 129.44 -54.87 -2.58
C LEU A 386 130.71 -54.54 -3.37
N THR A 387 131.85 -55.08 -2.93
CA THR A 387 133.17 -54.78 -3.51
C THR A 387 133.24 -55.10 -5.00
N SER A 388 134.19 -54.48 -5.72
CA SER A 388 134.44 -54.78 -7.14
C SER A 388 134.72 -56.27 -7.38
N VAL A 389 135.48 -56.90 -6.47
CA VAL A 389 135.72 -58.35 -6.44
C VAL A 389 134.41 -59.13 -6.24
N GLY A 390 133.58 -58.74 -5.27
CA GLY A 390 132.27 -59.38 -5.02
C GLY A 390 131.33 -59.29 -6.22
N ARG A 391 131.25 -58.13 -6.88
CA ARG A 391 130.50 -57.97 -8.14
C ARG A 391 131.10 -58.81 -9.26
N ALA A 392 132.43 -58.83 -9.38
CA ALA A 392 133.14 -59.59 -10.39
C ALA A 392 132.98 -61.11 -10.22
N ILE A 393 132.70 -61.62 -9.01
CA ILE A 393 132.38 -63.03 -8.74
C ILE A 393 130.89 -63.31 -8.96
N LEU A 394 129.99 -62.52 -8.35
CA LEU A 394 128.54 -62.71 -8.49
C LEU A 394 128.03 -62.54 -9.93
N GLY A 395 128.72 -61.75 -10.75
CA GLY A 395 128.43 -61.58 -12.17
C GLY A 395 129.00 -62.68 -13.09
N LYS A 396 129.67 -63.71 -12.56
CA LYS A 396 130.15 -64.85 -13.35
C LYS A 396 129.02 -65.84 -13.60
N THR A 397 128.88 -66.28 -14.84
CA THR A 397 127.80 -67.18 -15.29
C THR A 397 128.18 -68.66 -15.22
N SER A 398 129.44 -69.01 -14.92
CA SER A 398 129.89 -70.39 -14.78
C SER A 398 130.96 -70.55 -13.68
N ILE A 399 131.03 -71.75 -13.08
CA ILE A 399 132.05 -72.11 -12.08
C ILE A 399 133.45 -71.90 -12.66
N GLN A 400 133.69 -72.33 -13.90
CA GLN A 400 134.99 -72.17 -14.56
C GLN A 400 135.43 -70.70 -14.58
N SER A 401 134.54 -69.79 -14.98
CA SER A 401 134.86 -68.36 -15.05
C SER A 401 135.10 -67.70 -13.67
N VAL A 402 134.67 -68.34 -12.57
CA VAL A 402 135.07 -67.97 -11.20
C VAL A 402 136.46 -68.51 -10.87
N LEU A 403 136.75 -69.77 -11.20
CA LEU A 403 138.07 -70.39 -11.00
C LEU A 403 139.16 -69.64 -11.78
N ASP A 404 138.89 -69.26 -13.03
CA ASP A 404 139.79 -68.46 -13.87
C ASP A 404 140.07 -67.09 -13.23
N TYR A 405 139.04 -66.43 -12.69
CA TYR A 405 139.16 -65.14 -12.01
C TYR A 405 139.98 -65.23 -10.70
N LEU A 406 139.96 -66.40 -10.03
CA LEU A 406 140.79 -66.69 -8.86
C LEU A 406 142.22 -67.16 -9.23
N GLY A 407 142.55 -67.27 -10.52
CA GLY A 407 143.84 -67.80 -10.96
C GLY A 407 144.01 -69.31 -10.76
N LEU A 408 142.90 -70.05 -10.68
CA LEU A 408 142.85 -71.50 -10.46
C LEU A 408 142.41 -72.29 -11.71
N GLY A 409 142.32 -71.62 -12.87
CA GLY A 409 142.03 -72.23 -14.17
C GLY A 409 143.21 -72.94 -14.84
N GLU A 410 142.99 -73.47 -16.04
CA GLU A 410 144.05 -74.11 -16.83
C GLU A 410 145.19 -73.14 -17.15
N GLY A 411 146.42 -73.52 -16.82
CA GLY A 411 147.63 -72.70 -16.98
C GLY A 411 148.18 -72.07 -15.70
N SER A 412 147.53 -72.26 -14.54
CA SER A 412 148.08 -71.82 -13.25
C SER A 412 149.32 -72.63 -12.82
N ALA A 413 150.23 -72.02 -12.04
CA ALA A 413 151.51 -72.62 -11.66
C ALA A 413 151.40 -73.90 -10.81
N LEU A 414 150.27 -74.09 -10.12
CA LEU A 414 149.85 -75.33 -9.49
C LEU A 414 148.34 -75.50 -9.73
N PRO A 415 147.91 -76.16 -10.82
CA PRO A 415 146.49 -76.35 -11.10
C PRO A 415 145.82 -77.21 -10.02
N VAL A 416 144.61 -76.84 -9.62
CA VAL A 416 143.83 -77.62 -8.65
C VAL A 416 143.56 -79.02 -9.20
N GLY A 417 144.14 -80.03 -8.55
CA GLY A 417 143.97 -81.45 -8.91
C GLY A 417 145.26 -82.21 -9.32
N VAL A 418 146.43 -81.56 -9.37
CA VAL A 418 147.68 -82.19 -9.86
C VAL A 418 148.71 -82.41 -8.74
N PRO A 419 149.20 -83.65 -8.46
CA PRO A 419 150.19 -83.92 -7.40
C PRO A 419 151.64 -83.50 -7.73
N VAL A 420 152.42 -83.11 -6.72
CA VAL A 420 153.82 -82.61 -6.85
C VAL A 420 154.85 -83.60 -6.27
N PRO A 421 156.02 -83.85 -6.91
CA PRO A 421 157.03 -84.80 -6.41
C PRO A 421 157.98 -84.24 -5.32
N ALA A 422 158.50 -85.11 -4.45
CA ALA A 422 159.52 -84.79 -3.44
C ALA A 422 160.83 -85.59 -3.66
N LEU A 423 161.98 -85.01 -3.30
CA LEU A 423 163.33 -85.60 -3.49
C LEU A 423 163.99 -86.02 -2.15
N SER A 424 165.01 -86.88 -2.22
CA SER A 424 165.42 -87.81 -1.15
C SER A 424 166.90 -87.72 -0.74
N HIS A 425 167.22 -88.33 0.42
CA HIS A 425 168.53 -88.61 1.06
C HIS A 425 169.17 -87.57 2.01
N SER A 426 169.34 -87.99 3.28
CA SER A 426 170.33 -87.46 4.23
C SER A 426 170.66 -88.52 5.28
N ALA A 427 171.89 -89.05 5.29
CA ALA A 427 172.33 -90.06 6.26
C ALA A 427 173.78 -89.85 6.74
N ASN A 428 173.95 -89.86 8.07
CA ASN A 428 175.16 -90.14 8.85
C ASN A 428 176.40 -89.19 8.84
N ARG A 429 176.59 -88.59 10.04
CA ARG A 429 177.83 -88.50 10.87
C ARG A 429 178.95 -87.50 10.55
N LEU A 430 178.99 -86.47 11.40
CA LEU A 430 180.20 -85.81 11.93
C LEU A 430 179.92 -85.54 13.44
N ALA A 431 180.12 -86.52 14.32
CA ALA A 431 181.39 -86.83 15.00
C ALA A 431 181.81 -85.80 16.09
N LYS A 432 181.62 -86.22 17.35
CA LYS A 432 182.39 -85.82 18.55
C LYS A 432 183.88 -85.57 18.19
N MET A 433 184.62 -84.65 18.81
CA MET A 433 184.87 -84.62 20.27
C MET A 433 185.44 -83.28 20.78
N GLN A 434 184.91 -82.84 21.92
CA GLN A 434 185.64 -82.28 23.07
C GLN A 434 186.28 -80.86 22.96
N ARG A 435 186.37 -80.07 24.05
CA ARG A 435 186.13 -80.39 25.48
C ARG A 435 185.77 -79.15 26.30
N SER A 436 184.98 -79.35 27.38
CA SER A 436 185.05 -78.61 28.66
C SER A 436 184.68 -77.11 28.66
N SER A 437 184.09 -76.48 29.69
CA SER A 437 183.75 -76.84 31.10
C SER A 437 182.87 -75.67 31.69
N ILE A 438 182.19 -75.68 32.85
CA ILE A 438 182.04 -76.60 34.00
C ILE A 438 180.77 -76.23 34.84
N PHE A 439 180.05 -77.24 35.39
CA PHE A 439 179.08 -77.22 36.54
C PHE A 439 177.77 -76.42 36.36
N PHE A 440 176.63 -76.81 36.97
CA PHE A 440 176.33 -77.94 37.90
C PHE A 440 175.53 -79.06 37.21
#